data_AF-A0AAJ0TE02-F1
#
_entry.id   AF-A0AAJ0TE02-F1
#
_cell.length_a   1.000
_cell.length_b   1.000
_cell.length_c   1.000
_cell.angle_alpha   90.00
_cell.angle_beta   90.00
_cell.angle_gamma   90.00
#
_symmetry.space_group_name_H-M   'P 1'
#
loop_
_entity.id
_entity.type
_entity.pdbx_description
1 polymer ?
#
loop_
_entity_poly.entity_id
_entity_poly.type
_entity_poly.pdbx_seq_one_letter_code
_entity_poly.pdbx_strand_id
1 'polypeptide(L)'
;MFSDDEVEIRILLKLDKRGKWGGAHTSVDNLKKGWNIRDLGKEGSKRVDKLTRELIRRGLILSKPTSYGLEISLNPRFSHEIRALIQKYFYVGPVV
;
A
#
# COMPACT_ATOMS: atom_id res chain seq x y z
N MET A 1 -4.45 -17.15 -1.95
CA MET A 1 -3.44 -16.29 -2.59
C MET A 1 -4.16 -15.09 -3.18
N PHE A 2 -3.68 -13.89 -2.87
CA PHE A 2 -4.29 -12.64 -3.31
C PHE A 2 -3.95 -12.33 -4.77
N SER A 3 -4.85 -11.64 -5.48
CA SER A 3 -4.57 -11.02 -6.78
C SER A 3 -3.60 -9.84 -6.62
N ASP A 4 -3.02 -9.34 -7.71
CA ASP A 4 -2.15 -8.16 -7.67
C ASP A 4 -2.93 -6.93 -7.17
N ASP A 5 -4.14 -6.73 -7.69
CA ASP A 5 -5.06 -5.68 -7.23
C ASP A 5 -5.33 -5.78 -5.72
N GLU A 6 -5.60 -6.99 -5.21
CA GLU A 6 -5.83 -7.18 -3.79
C GLU A 6 -4.61 -6.81 -2.95
N VAL A 7 -3.40 -7.19 -3.39
CA VAL A 7 -2.17 -6.85 -2.68
C VAL A 7 -1.94 -5.33 -2.69
N GLU A 8 -2.19 -4.66 -3.82
CA GLU A 8 -2.14 -3.20 -3.90
C GLU A 8 -3.11 -2.52 -2.93
N ILE A 9 -4.38 -2.92 -2.92
CA ILE A 9 -5.39 -2.33 -2.02
C ILE A 9 -5.05 -2.62 -0.55
N ARG A 10 -4.50 -3.80 -0.23
CA ARG A 10 -4.00 -4.11 1.12
C ARG A 10 -2.78 -3.27 1.52
N ILE A 11 -1.88 -2.94 0.59
CA ILE A 11 -0.77 -2.00 0.85
C ILE A 11 -1.33 -0.63 1.22
N LEU A 12 -2.27 -0.11 0.41
CA LEU A 12 -2.92 1.18 0.66
C LEU A 12 -3.64 1.20 2.00
N LEU A 13 -4.47 0.17 2.27
CA LEU A 13 -5.20 0.02 3.53
C LEU A 13 -4.25 -0.01 4.73
N LYS A 14 -3.11 -0.68 4.63
CA LYS A 14 -2.16 -0.81 5.72
C LYS A 14 -1.48 0.51 6.05
N LEU A 15 -1.13 1.30 5.04
CA LEU A 15 -0.59 2.65 5.24
C LEU A 15 -1.64 3.58 5.84
N ASP A 16 -2.89 3.51 5.34
CA ASP A 16 -4.01 4.32 5.84
C ASP A 16 -4.33 4.04 7.31
N LYS A 17 -4.48 2.76 7.68
CA LYS A 17 -4.69 2.33 9.08
C LYS A 17 -3.57 2.76 10.04
N ARG A 18 -2.37 3.00 9.51
CA ARG A 18 -1.19 3.45 10.27
C ARG A 18 -1.00 4.97 10.22
N GLY A 19 -1.92 5.71 9.61
CA GLY A 19 -1.85 7.16 9.46
C GLY A 19 -0.67 7.63 8.60
N LYS A 20 -0.15 6.80 7.70
CA LYS A 20 1.04 7.10 6.90
C LYS A 20 0.67 7.92 5.67
N TRP A 21 0.49 9.22 5.89
CA TRP A 21 0.08 10.21 4.88
C TRP A 21 1.08 11.35 4.76
N GLY A 22 1.44 11.76 3.54
CA GLY A 22 2.26 12.93 3.31
C GLY A 22 3.63 12.82 4.01
N GLY A 23 3.90 13.70 4.97
CA GLY A 23 5.15 13.70 5.75
C GLY A 23 5.29 12.56 6.78
N ALA A 24 4.22 11.79 7.04
CA ALA A 24 4.27 10.64 7.93
C ALA A 24 4.68 9.36 7.18
N HIS A 25 5.98 9.04 7.19
CA HIS A 25 6.53 7.94 6.41
C HIS A 25 6.73 6.64 7.21
N THR A 26 7.02 5.56 6.49
CA THR A 26 7.54 4.29 7.00
C THR A 26 8.44 3.65 5.96
N SER A 27 9.37 2.78 6.37
CA SER A 27 10.19 2.03 5.42
C SER A 27 9.38 0.97 4.67
N VAL A 28 9.76 0.68 3.43
CA VAL A 28 9.19 -0.45 2.65
C VAL A 28 9.36 -1.78 3.40
N ASP A 29 10.44 -1.96 4.16
CA ASP A 29 10.61 -3.18 4.98
C ASP A 29 9.58 -3.30 6.09
N ASN A 30 9.19 -2.18 6.72
CA ASN A 30 8.10 -2.17 7.71
C ASN A 30 6.72 -2.39 7.07
N LEU A 31 6.56 -2.08 5.78
CA LEU A 31 5.36 -2.42 5.02
C LEU A 31 5.23 -3.94 4.82
N LYS A 32 6.35 -4.65 4.58
CA LYS A 32 6.41 -6.11 4.38
C LYS A 32 6.18 -6.94 5.64
N LYS A 33 6.32 -6.38 6.84
CA LYS A 33 6.10 -7.10 8.11
C LYS A 33 4.63 -7.51 8.30
N GLY A 34 4.36 -8.77 8.65
CA GLY A 34 3.00 -9.26 8.95
C GLY A 34 2.18 -9.71 7.75
N TRP A 35 2.78 -9.83 6.58
CA TRP A 35 2.17 -10.55 5.45
C TRP A 35 2.38 -12.05 5.61
N ASN A 36 1.35 -12.85 5.31
CA ASN A 36 1.52 -14.30 5.17
C ASN A 36 2.08 -14.61 3.77
N ILE A 37 3.22 -15.28 3.71
CA ILE A 37 3.91 -15.60 2.45
C ILE A 37 3.00 -16.43 1.51
N ARG A 38 2.13 -17.29 2.07
CA ARG A 38 1.18 -18.10 1.28
C ARG A 38 0.18 -17.24 0.51
N ASP A 39 -0.17 -16.06 1.05
CA ASP A 39 -1.09 -15.15 0.39
C ASP A 39 -0.42 -14.36 -0.75
N LEU A 40 0.90 -14.21 -0.68
CA LEU A 40 1.71 -13.49 -1.67
C LEU A 40 2.16 -14.37 -2.85
N GLY A 41 2.11 -15.69 -2.72
CA GLY A 41 2.52 -16.63 -3.76
C GLY A 41 4.03 -16.83 -3.83
N LYS A 42 4.51 -17.36 -4.97
CA LYS A 42 5.92 -17.77 -5.14
C LYS A 42 6.93 -16.63 -4.94
N GLU A 43 6.56 -15.41 -5.33
CA GLU A 43 7.42 -14.23 -5.18
C GLU A 43 7.50 -13.71 -3.73
N GLY A 44 6.58 -14.13 -2.87
CA GLY A 44 6.55 -13.74 -1.47
C GLY A 44 6.60 -12.22 -1.31
N SER A 45 7.47 -11.75 -0.41
CA SER A 45 7.61 -10.33 -0.08
C SER A 45 8.11 -9.45 -1.24
N LYS A 46 8.78 -10.02 -2.25
CA LYS A 46 9.21 -9.27 -3.46
C LYS A 46 8.02 -8.74 -4.25
N ARG A 47 6.88 -9.45 -4.20
CA ARG A 47 5.63 -9.00 -4.82
C ARG A 47 5.12 -7.70 -4.22
N VAL A 48 5.29 -7.53 -2.90
CA VAL A 48 4.94 -6.27 -2.21
C VAL A 48 5.85 -5.13 -2.69
N ASP A 49 7.15 -5.38 -2.86
CA ASP A 49 8.09 -4.37 -3.38
C ASP A 49 7.71 -3.95 -4.82
N LYS A 50 7.40 -4.92 -5.69
CA LYS A 50 6.98 -4.69 -7.07
C LYS A 50 5.72 -3.82 -7.13
N LEU A 51 4.66 -4.22 -6.43
CA LEU A 51 3.38 -3.52 -6.46
C LEU A 51 3.46 -2.15 -5.78
N THR A 52 4.28 -2.00 -4.72
CA THR A 52 4.56 -0.68 -4.14
C THR A 52 5.18 0.27 -5.17
N ARG A 53 6.06 -0.21 -6.05
CA ARG A 53 6.64 0.61 -7.13
C ARG A 53 5.60 1.03 -8.16
N GLU A 54 4.65 0.16 -8.50
CA GLU A 54 3.55 0.54 -9.40
C GLU A 54 2.66 1.61 -8.75
N LEU A 55 2.33 1.47 -7.46
CA LEU A 55 1.60 2.50 -6.71
C LEU A 55 2.33 3.85 -6.66
N ILE A 56 3.66 3.84 -6.56
CA ILE A 56 4.50 5.05 -6.66
C ILE A 56 4.42 5.65 -8.06
N ARG A 57 4.53 4.84 -9.13
CA ARG A 57 4.41 5.31 -10.52
C ARG A 57 3.05 5.93 -10.81
N ARG A 58 1.97 5.40 -10.22
CA ARG A 58 0.62 5.99 -10.31
C ARG A 58 0.42 7.24 -9.44
N GLY A 59 1.39 7.58 -8.59
CA GLY A 59 1.32 8.74 -7.71
C GLY A 59 0.48 8.53 -6.45
N LEU A 60 -0.05 7.33 -6.19
CA LEU A 60 -0.84 7.02 -4.98
C LEU A 60 0.04 6.91 -3.73
N ILE A 61 1.31 6.53 -3.91
CA ILE A 61 2.34 6.50 -2.86
C ILE A 61 3.43 7.51 -3.20
N LEU A 62 3.82 8.30 -2.20
CA LEU A 62 5.02 9.12 -2.23
C LEU A 62 6.20 8.27 -1.76
N SER A 63 7.34 8.42 -2.44
CA SER A 63 8.59 7.78 -2.05
C SER A 63 9.65 8.81 -1.70
N LYS A 64 10.40 8.56 -0.64
CA LYS A 64 11.54 9.36 -0.20
C LYS A 64 12.76 8.45 -0.04
N PRO A 65 13.69 8.45 -1.01
CA PRO A 65 14.96 7.77 -0.84
C PRO A 65 15.73 8.36 0.35
N THR A 66 16.27 7.51 1.22
CA THR A 66 17.14 7.87 2.33
C THR A 66 18.40 7.02 2.29
N SER A 67 19.43 7.38 3.07
CA SER A 67 20.68 6.61 3.17
C SER A 67 20.48 5.19 3.73
N TYR A 68 19.40 4.97 4.48
CA TYR A 68 19.08 3.69 5.12
C TYR A 68 17.93 2.94 4.43
N GLY A 69 17.43 3.43 3.29
CA GLY A 69 16.44 2.72 2.48
C GLY A 69 15.37 3.62 1.87
N LEU A 70 14.31 2.99 1.36
CA LEU A 70 13.18 3.70 0.78
C LEU A 70 12.10 3.90 1.84
N GLU A 71 11.79 5.17 2.12
CA GLU A 71 10.62 5.54 2.89
C GLU A 71 9.43 5.83 1.98
N ILE A 72 8.23 5.48 2.44
CA ILE A 72 6.98 5.63 1.70
C ILE A 72 5.86 6.18 2.60
N SER A 73 4.92 6.88 1.97
CA SER A 73 3.66 7.32 2.56
C SER A 73 2.59 7.43 1.49
N LEU A 74 1.32 7.45 1.86
CA LEU A 74 0.23 7.74 0.93
C LEU A 74 0.27 9.20 0.50
N ASN A 75 -0.05 9.45 -0.76
CA ASN A 75 -0.12 10.79 -1.31
C ASN A 75 -1.43 11.48 -0.90
N PRO A 76 -1.42 12.55 -0.08
CA PRO A 76 -2.65 13.23 0.35
C PRO A 76 -3.47 13.79 -0.81
N ARG A 77 -2.83 14.13 -1.95
CA ARG A 77 -3.51 14.61 -3.16
C ARG A 77 -4.50 13.60 -3.74
N PHE A 78 -4.28 12.31 -3.50
CA PHE A 78 -5.12 11.21 -3.96
C PHE A 78 -5.93 10.56 -2.83
N SER A 79 -6.08 11.25 -1.68
CA SER A 79 -6.73 10.67 -0.50
C SER A 79 -8.15 10.17 -0.75
N HIS A 80 -8.95 10.91 -1.53
CA HIS A 80 -10.31 10.49 -1.89
C HIS A 80 -10.30 9.21 -2.74
N GLU A 81 -9.45 9.17 -3.78
CA GLU A 81 -9.32 8.00 -4.65
C GLU A 81 -8.83 6.76 -3.89
N ILE A 82 -7.79 6.91 -3.07
CA ILE A 82 -7.23 5.81 -2.26
C ILE A 82 -8.29 5.22 -1.33
N ARG A 83 -9.04 6.08 -0.63
CA ARG A 83 -10.13 5.63 0.26
C ARG A 83 -11.27 5.00 -0.51
N ALA A 84 -11.63 5.52 -1.69
CA ALA A 84 -12.65 4.93 -2.55
C ALA A 84 -12.23 3.53 -3.05
N LEU A 85 -10.96 3.36 -3.44
CA LEU A 85 -10.40 2.06 -3.83
C LEU A 85 -10.44 1.04 -2.68
N ILE A 86 -10.02 1.46 -1.48
CA ILE A 86 -10.10 0.65 -0.26
C ILE A 86 -11.57 0.28 0.05
N GLN A 87 -12.47 1.26 0.00
CA GLN A 87 -13.88 1.09 0.30
C GLN A 87 -14.52 0.10 -0.67
N LYS A 88 -14.35 0.32 -1.98
CA LYS A 88 -14.86 -0.55 -3.04
C LYS A 88 -14.41 -2.00 -2.89
N TYR A 89 -13.18 -2.22 -2.41
CA TYR A 89 -12.63 -3.57 -2.28
C TYR A 89 -13.07 -4.29 -0.99
N PHE A 90 -13.08 -3.60 0.14
CA PHE A 90 -13.30 -4.22 1.46
C PHE A 90 -14.71 -4.04 2.03
N TYR A 91 -15.47 -3.08 1.53
CA TYR A 91 -16.76 -2.68 2.09
C TYR A 91 -17.79 -2.67 0.97
N VAL A 92 -18.32 -3.85 0.64
CA VAL A 92 -19.46 -3.99 -0.26
C VAL A 92 -20.76 -3.89 0.56
N GLY A 93 -21.38 -2.71 0.63
CA GLY A 93 -22.67 -2.49 1.32
C GLY A 93 -23.00 -0.99 1.53
N PRO A 94 -24.29 -0.58 1.57
CA PRO A 94 -24.74 0.70 1.03
C PRO A 94 -24.29 1.92 1.82
N VAL A 95 -24.09 3.02 1.09
CA VAL A 95 -24.20 4.36 1.65
C VAL A 95 -25.65 4.51 2.10
N VAL A 96 -25.86 4.46 3.41
CA VAL A 96 -27.12 4.86 4.06
C VAL A 96 -27.28 6.38 4.01
#